data_AF-A0A6V8CGV4-F1
#
_entry.id   AF-A0A6V8CGV4-F1
#
_cell.length_a   1.000
_cell.length_b   1.000
_cell.length_c   1.000
_cell.angle_alpha   90.00
_cell.angle_beta   90.00
_cell.angle_gamma   90.00
#
_symmetry.space_group_name_H-M   'P 1'
#
loop_
_entity.id
_entity.type
_entity.pdbx_description
1 polymer ?
#
loop_
_entity_poly.entity_id
_entity_poly.type
_entity_poly.pdbx_seq_one_letter_code
_entity_poly.pdbx_strand_id
1 'polypeptide(L)'
;MGVTAMLPGMTFRQLHDEATGRWGDIWESDITRMQIMIICKRKERKLLELHGDMIEHGQPVMGIFHRPRTEAYLIEEQGLNPKDASFQFLDIASSDMGPWLQYLVNNEGWKRRTIEIFPTPISLGIPNQRSFEPHSILCFQHPDLEVIERYYMPFPIDALSGKAFVSLPNKKAAELAKQQAEILGVGKATKPQAPVVENPTESEQVSVVPPSPAMTTESIEFTTEVESKETETIEYIEEPVISIPLP
;
A
#
# COMPACT_ATOMS: atom_id res chain seq x y z
N MET A 1 2.17 10.91 -3.44
CA MET A 1 0.93 10.30 -2.93
C MET A 1 0.14 9.75 -4.10
N GLY A 2 0.18 8.43 -4.33
CA GLY A 2 -0.51 7.82 -5.47
C GLY A 2 -2.03 7.76 -5.31
N VAL A 3 -2.69 7.06 -6.22
CA VAL A 3 -4.12 6.69 -6.13
C VAL A 3 -4.27 5.20 -6.41
N THR A 4 -4.93 4.48 -5.53
CA THR A 4 -5.07 3.03 -5.61
C THR A 4 -6.44 2.63 -6.14
N ALA A 5 -6.45 1.85 -7.22
CA ALA A 5 -7.63 1.24 -7.81
C ALA A 5 -7.67 -0.27 -7.53
N MET A 6 -8.87 -0.82 -7.34
CA MET A 6 -9.06 -2.26 -7.16
C MET A 6 -9.66 -2.88 -8.42
N LEU A 7 -9.01 -3.91 -8.93
CA LEU A 7 -9.40 -4.64 -10.14
C LEU A 7 -9.72 -6.10 -9.78
N PRO A 8 -10.96 -6.55 -9.97
CA PRO A 8 -11.34 -7.91 -9.63
C PRO A 8 -10.85 -8.91 -10.69
N GLY A 9 -10.32 -10.06 -10.23
CA GLY A 9 -10.08 -11.22 -11.09
C GLY A 9 -8.85 -11.12 -11.99
N MET A 10 -7.98 -10.12 -11.78
CA MET A 10 -6.76 -9.94 -12.56
C MET A 10 -5.61 -10.78 -12.00
N THR A 11 -4.72 -11.21 -12.90
CA THR A 11 -3.41 -11.81 -12.58
C THR A 11 -2.30 -10.81 -12.84
N PHE A 12 -1.11 -11.00 -12.25
CA PHE A 12 0.05 -10.17 -12.59
C PHE A 12 0.38 -10.25 -14.08
N ARG A 13 0.32 -11.45 -14.68
CA ARG A 13 0.55 -11.63 -16.11
C ARG A 13 -0.38 -10.77 -16.96
N GLN A 14 -1.69 -10.83 -16.71
CA GLN A 14 -2.65 -10.00 -17.44
C GLN A 14 -2.40 -8.50 -17.24
N LEU A 15 -2.08 -8.09 -16.01
CA LEU A 15 -1.80 -6.68 -15.74
C LEU A 15 -0.55 -6.19 -16.49
N HIS A 16 0.48 -7.02 -16.59
CA HIS A 16 1.68 -6.73 -17.41
C HIS A 16 1.35 -6.69 -18.90
N ASP A 17 0.61 -7.69 -19.41
CA ASP A 17 0.23 -7.79 -20.82
C ASP A 17 -0.62 -6.58 -21.27
N GLU A 18 -1.50 -6.09 -20.39
CA GLU A 18 -2.37 -4.94 -20.66
C GLU A 18 -1.73 -3.58 -20.28
N ALA A 19 -0.57 -3.58 -19.61
CA ALA A 19 -0.03 -2.41 -18.92
C ALA A 19 0.13 -1.18 -19.84
N THR A 20 0.72 -1.37 -21.02
CA THR A 20 0.93 -0.28 -22.00
C THR A 20 -0.39 0.31 -22.47
N GLY A 21 -1.41 -0.52 -22.75
CA GLY A 21 -2.73 -0.03 -23.15
C GLY A 21 -3.48 0.65 -22.00
N ARG A 22 -3.23 0.21 -20.77
CA ARG A 22 -3.99 0.61 -19.56
C ARG A 22 -3.44 1.85 -18.89
N TRP A 23 -2.12 2.04 -18.92
CA TRP A 23 -1.43 3.13 -18.21
C TRP A 23 -0.59 4.01 -19.14
N GLY A 24 -0.44 3.64 -20.42
CA GLY A 24 0.25 4.47 -21.42
C GLY A 24 1.64 4.87 -20.97
N ASP A 25 1.96 6.17 -21.12
CA ASP A 25 3.24 6.76 -20.73
C ASP A 25 3.61 6.63 -19.24
N ILE A 26 2.68 6.24 -18.37
CA ILE A 26 2.98 6.00 -16.95
C ILE A 26 3.73 4.68 -16.79
N TRP A 27 3.50 3.72 -17.69
CA TRP A 27 4.13 2.41 -17.67
C TRP A 27 5.34 2.38 -18.60
N GLU A 28 6.50 2.14 -18.01
CA GLU A 28 7.75 1.92 -18.75
C GLU A 28 8.09 0.43 -18.75
N SER A 29 8.16 -0.17 -19.95
CA SER A 29 8.34 -1.62 -20.11
C SER A 29 9.79 -2.10 -19.93
N ASP A 30 10.76 -1.19 -19.99
CA ASP A 30 12.18 -1.44 -19.83
C ASP A 30 12.66 -1.32 -18.38
N ILE A 31 11.82 -0.80 -17.48
CA ILE A 31 12.13 -0.73 -16.06
C ILE A 31 12.24 -2.13 -15.45
N THR A 32 13.27 -2.32 -14.63
CA THR A 32 13.44 -3.55 -13.85
C THR A 32 12.43 -3.60 -12.71
N ARG A 33 11.58 -4.62 -12.72
CA ARG A 33 10.55 -4.84 -11.70
C ARG A 33 10.88 -6.05 -10.86
N MET A 34 10.42 -6.02 -9.61
CA MET A 34 10.65 -7.06 -8.61
C MET A 34 9.32 -7.55 -8.07
N GLN A 35 9.22 -8.86 -7.87
CA GLN A 35 8.15 -9.47 -7.10
C GLN A 35 8.63 -9.71 -5.67
N ILE A 36 7.92 -9.14 -4.71
CA ILE A 36 8.20 -9.31 -3.29
C ILE A 36 6.96 -9.82 -2.56
N MET A 37 7.17 -10.33 -1.36
CA MET A 37 6.12 -10.73 -0.45
C MET A 37 6.02 -9.78 0.73
N ILE A 38 4.80 -9.48 1.13
CA ILE A 38 4.46 -8.74 2.34
C ILE A 38 3.59 -9.64 3.22
N ILE A 39 3.99 -9.82 4.48
CA ILE A 39 3.23 -10.56 5.48
C ILE A 39 2.85 -9.58 6.60
N CYS A 40 1.56 -9.25 6.68
CA CYS A 40 1.03 -8.32 7.67
C CYS A 40 -0.01 -8.99 8.56
N LYS A 41 -0.36 -8.36 9.68
CA LYS A 41 -1.51 -8.83 10.45
C LYS A 41 -2.78 -8.68 9.63
N ARG A 42 -3.71 -9.61 9.81
CA ARG A 42 -4.97 -9.60 9.07
C ARG A 42 -5.79 -8.32 9.26
N LYS A 43 -5.74 -7.73 10.46
CA LYS A 43 -6.41 -6.46 10.79
C LYS A 43 -5.84 -5.25 10.03
N GLU A 44 -4.55 -5.29 9.67
CA GLU A 44 -3.84 -4.22 8.97
C GLU A 44 -3.94 -4.34 7.44
N ARG A 45 -4.56 -5.41 6.93
CA ARG A 45 -4.74 -5.64 5.49
C ARG A 45 -5.28 -4.40 4.77
N LYS A 46 -6.24 -3.69 5.37
CA LYS A 46 -6.87 -2.53 4.71
C LYS A 46 -5.90 -1.36 4.53
N LEU A 47 -4.94 -1.20 5.44
CA LEU A 47 -3.88 -0.20 5.32
C LEU A 47 -3.01 -0.51 4.09
N LEU A 48 -2.61 -1.78 3.93
CA LEU A 48 -1.83 -2.20 2.77
C LEU A 48 -2.58 -2.12 1.43
N GLU A 49 -3.91 -2.29 1.44
CA GLU A 49 -4.74 -2.07 0.25
C GLU A 49 -4.69 -0.62 -0.25
N LEU A 50 -4.40 0.34 0.62
CA LEU A 50 -4.36 1.78 0.31
C LEU A 50 -2.96 2.39 0.51
N HIS A 51 -1.95 1.57 0.76
CA HIS A 51 -0.59 2.02 1.10
C HIS A 51 0.02 2.93 0.04
N GLY A 52 -0.24 2.62 -1.23
CA GLY A 52 0.23 3.43 -2.35
C GLY A 52 -0.38 4.83 -2.41
N ASP A 53 -1.52 5.09 -1.74
CA ASP A 53 -2.07 6.45 -1.61
C ASP A 53 -1.18 7.32 -0.71
N MET A 54 -0.48 6.67 0.22
CA MET A 54 0.39 7.31 1.20
C MET A 54 1.84 7.47 0.73
N ILE A 55 2.17 7.00 -0.48
CA ILE A 55 3.53 6.97 -1.00
C ILE A 55 3.63 7.73 -2.32
N GLU A 56 4.75 8.39 -2.54
CA GLU A 56 5.14 8.85 -3.86
C GLU A 56 6.01 7.80 -4.53
N HIS A 57 5.60 7.38 -5.73
CA HIS A 57 6.28 6.40 -6.56
C HIS A 57 6.20 6.86 -8.03
N GLY A 58 7.07 6.32 -8.88
CA GLY A 58 7.18 6.67 -10.28
C GLY A 58 6.38 5.76 -11.22
N GLN A 59 6.29 4.47 -10.89
CA GLN A 59 5.67 3.45 -11.73
C GLN A 59 4.45 2.82 -11.06
N PRO A 60 3.48 2.27 -11.82
CA PRO A 60 2.36 1.54 -11.26
C PRO A 60 2.85 0.39 -10.37
N VAL A 61 2.29 0.28 -9.17
CA VAL A 61 2.58 -0.79 -8.22
C VAL A 61 1.39 -1.70 -8.09
N MET A 62 1.58 -3.00 -8.25
CA MET A 62 0.50 -3.99 -8.27
C MET A 62 0.60 -4.89 -7.06
N GLY A 63 -0.48 -5.00 -6.28
CA GLY A 63 -0.55 -5.88 -5.12
C GLY A 63 -1.70 -6.86 -5.22
N ILE A 64 -1.43 -8.15 -5.06
CA ILE A 64 -2.46 -9.20 -5.00
C ILE A 64 -2.32 -9.98 -3.70
N PHE A 65 -3.41 -10.06 -2.94
CA PHE A 65 -3.44 -10.88 -1.74
C PHE A 65 -3.73 -12.34 -2.06
N HIS A 66 -2.81 -13.23 -1.73
CA HIS A 66 -3.04 -14.66 -1.72
C HIS A 66 -3.73 -15.08 -0.41
N ARG A 67 -4.64 -16.05 -0.50
CA ARG A 67 -5.31 -16.63 0.67
C ARG A 67 -5.07 -18.13 0.67
N PRO A 68 -4.14 -18.61 1.51
CA PRO A 68 -3.89 -20.04 1.65
C PRO A 68 -5.17 -20.82 1.92
N ARG A 69 -5.37 -21.91 1.19
CA ARG A 69 -6.53 -22.80 1.32
C ARG A 69 -6.12 -24.16 1.86
N THR A 70 -6.04 -25.16 1.00
CA THR A 70 -5.67 -26.53 1.36
C THR A 70 -4.25 -26.60 1.89
N GLU A 71 -3.36 -25.76 1.36
CA GLU A 71 -1.96 -25.63 1.71
C GLU A 71 -1.70 -24.83 3.01
N ALA A 72 -2.75 -24.31 3.67
CA ALA A 72 -2.60 -23.50 4.88
C ALA A 72 -1.87 -24.24 6.02
N TYR A 73 -2.06 -25.56 6.15
CA TYR A 73 -1.40 -26.33 7.21
C TYR A 73 0.13 -26.36 7.05
N LEU A 74 0.67 -26.23 5.83
CA LEU A 74 2.12 -26.15 5.61
C LEU A 74 2.75 -24.84 6.15
N ILE A 75 1.92 -23.82 6.33
CA ILE A 75 2.31 -22.57 6.98
C ILE A 75 2.19 -22.73 8.50
N GLU A 76 1.13 -23.41 8.97
CA GLU A 76 0.95 -23.74 10.39
C GLU A 76 2.08 -24.63 10.94
N GLU A 77 2.59 -25.57 10.15
CA GLU A 77 3.76 -26.40 10.48
C GLU A 77 5.04 -25.58 10.74
N GLN A 78 5.13 -24.36 10.19
CA GLN A 78 6.22 -23.42 10.44
C GLN A 78 5.96 -22.50 11.64
N GLY A 79 4.83 -22.66 12.33
CA GLY A 79 4.46 -21.90 13.53
C GLY A 79 3.59 -20.67 13.28
N LEU A 80 3.36 -20.27 12.02
CA LEU A 80 2.50 -19.11 11.71
C LEU A 80 1.06 -19.54 11.48
N ASN A 81 0.12 -18.99 12.25
CA ASN A 81 -1.32 -19.16 12.00
C ASN A 81 -1.78 -18.32 10.78
N PRO A 82 -2.22 -18.93 9.66
CA PRO A 82 -2.64 -18.20 8.46
C PRO A 82 -3.88 -17.32 8.65
N LYS A 83 -4.65 -17.54 9.72
CA LYS A 83 -5.83 -16.72 10.06
C LYS A 83 -5.45 -15.39 10.70
N ASP A 84 -4.26 -15.27 11.28
CA ASP A 84 -3.80 -14.04 11.91
C ASP A 84 -3.03 -13.14 10.94
N ALA A 85 -2.61 -13.71 9.80
CA ALA A 85 -1.82 -13.04 8.78
C ALA A 85 -2.63 -12.74 7.50
N SER A 86 -2.08 -11.84 6.68
CA SER A 86 -2.43 -11.66 5.28
C SER A 86 -1.15 -11.64 4.45
N PHE A 87 -1.20 -12.34 3.32
CA PHE A 87 -0.06 -12.54 2.44
C PHE A 87 -0.32 -11.79 1.15
N GLN A 88 0.49 -10.77 0.87
CA GLN A 88 0.40 -9.96 -0.33
C GLN A 88 1.65 -10.20 -1.17
N PHE A 89 1.46 -10.50 -2.44
CA PHE A 89 2.50 -10.38 -3.43
C PHE A 89 2.43 -8.98 -4.02
N LEU A 90 3.59 -8.35 -4.17
CA LEU A 90 3.71 -7.01 -4.70
C LEU A 90 4.68 -7.05 -5.88
N ASP A 91 4.23 -6.54 -7.01
CA ASP A 91 5.04 -6.27 -8.19
C ASP A 91 5.30 -4.76 -8.28
N ILE A 92 6.57 -4.37 -8.17
CA ILE A 92 6.99 -2.99 -7.99
C ILE A 92 8.27 -2.72 -8.77
N ALA A 93 8.41 -1.51 -9.31
CA ALA A 93 9.66 -1.07 -9.91
C ALA A 93 10.79 -1.04 -8.86
N SER A 94 11.97 -1.50 -9.23
CA SER A 94 13.12 -1.56 -8.31
C SER A 94 13.48 -0.20 -7.72
N SER A 95 13.25 0.88 -8.47
CA SER A 95 13.42 2.27 -8.04
C SER A 95 12.45 2.72 -6.95
N ASP A 96 11.23 2.16 -6.92
CA ASP A 96 10.18 2.56 -5.99
C ASP A 96 10.17 1.74 -4.69
N MET A 97 10.96 0.67 -4.61
CA MET A 97 11.08 -0.21 -3.44
C MET A 97 11.45 0.53 -2.15
N GLY A 98 12.45 1.42 -2.22
CA GLY A 98 12.92 2.17 -1.06
C GLY A 98 11.79 3.01 -0.43
N PRO A 99 11.23 3.98 -1.18
CA PRO A 99 10.11 4.80 -0.72
C PRO A 99 8.91 3.96 -0.24
N TRP A 100 8.61 2.85 -0.94
CA TRP A 100 7.48 2.00 -0.61
C TRP A 100 7.59 1.30 0.75
N LEU A 101 8.81 0.90 1.12
CA LEU A 101 9.07 0.07 2.30
C LEU A 101 9.65 0.85 3.48
N GLN A 102 10.13 2.07 3.25
CA GLN A 102 10.85 2.87 4.24
C GLN A 102 10.06 3.04 5.54
N TYR A 103 8.79 3.42 5.45
CA TYR A 103 7.95 3.61 6.64
C TYR A 103 7.73 2.30 7.40
N LEU A 104 7.43 1.21 6.69
CA LEU A 104 7.21 -0.10 7.28
C LEU A 104 8.44 -0.61 8.05
N VAL A 105 9.64 -0.43 7.47
CA VAL A 105 10.89 -0.89 8.07
C VAL A 105 11.33 0.02 9.22
N ASN A 106 11.33 1.34 9.02
CA ASN A 106 11.93 2.28 9.98
C ASN A 106 11.00 2.64 11.13
N ASN A 107 9.70 2.76 10.87
CA ASN A 107 8.73 3.23 11.85
C ASN A 107 7.95 2.08 12.47
N GLU A 108 7.57 1.08 11.67
CA GLU A 108 6.83 -0.10 12.15
C GLU A 108 7.73 -1.30 12.47
N GLY A 109 9.04 -1.19 12.24
CA GLY A 109 10.02 -2.20 12.63
C GLY A 109 9.97 -3.50 11.83
N TRP A 110 9.35 -3.49 10.64
CA TRP A 110 9.20 -4.66 9.79
C TRP A 110 10.55 -5.26 9.41
N LYS A 111 10.60 -6.59 9.37
CA LYS A 111 11.83 -7.34 9.10
C LYS A 111 11.90 -7.77 7.66
N ARG A 112 12.99 -7.37 6.99
CA ARG A 112 13.38 -7.89 5.68
C ARG A 112 13.97 -9.29 5.82
N ARG A 113 13.51 -10.23 5.02
CA ARG A 113 14.02 -11.60 4.90
C ARG A 113 13.96 -12.06 3.44
N THR A 114 14.53 -13.22 3.20
CA THR A 114 14.35 -13.97 1.96
C THR A 114 13.51 -15.19 2.28
N ILE A 115 12.50 -15.48 1.46
CA ILE A 115 11.62 -16.64 1.59
C ILE A 115 11.67 -17.46 0.30
N GLU A 116 11.53 -18.78 0.42
CA GLU A 116 11.45 -19.67 -0.73
C GLU A 116 9.99 -19.96 -1.11
N ILE A 117 9.65 -19.77 -2.38
CA ILE A 117 8.33 -20.09 -2.91
C ILE A 117 8.40 -21.48 -3.54
N PHE A 118 7.59 -22.41 -3.02
CA PHE A 118 7.52 -23.79 -3.48
C PHE A 118 6.17 -24.07 -4.16
N PRO A 119 6.16 -24.94 -5.19
CA PRO A 119 4.90 -25.54 -5.63
C PRO A 119 4.32 -26.38 -4.49
N THR A 120 3.00 -26.32 -4.33
CA THR A 120 2.30 -27.16 -3.36
C THR A 120 2.57 -28.66 -3.64
N PRO A 121 2.76 -29.53 -2.63
CA PRO A 121 2.89 -30.97 -2.86
C PRO A 121 1.69 -31.57 -3.60
N ILE A 122 1.95 -32.40 -4.62
CA ILE A 122 0.89 -33.07 -5.42
C ILE A 122 -0.02 -33.94 -4.54
N SER A 123 0.50 -34.46 -3.42
CA SER A 123 -0.25 -35.26 -2.45
C SER A 123 -1.46 -34.55 -1.86
N LEU A 124 -1.53 -33.22 -1.93
CA LEU A 124 -2.66 -32.43 -1.47
C LEU A 124 -3.85 -32.40 -2.43
N GLY A 125 -3.69 -32.92 -3.64
CA GLY A 125 -4.80 -33.11 -4.57
C GLY A 125 -5.53 -31.81 -4.95
N ILE A 126 -4.84 -30.67 -4.97
CA ILE A 126 -5.44 -29.39 -5.34
C ILE A 126 -5.76 -29.42 -6.84
N PRO A 127 -7.01 -29.16 -7.25
CA PRO A 127 -7.38 -29.15 -8.67
C PRO A 127 -6.71 -27.99 -9.40
N ASN A 128 -6.41 -28.20 -10.69
CA ASN A 128 -5.77 -27.19 -11.57
C ASN A 128 -4.43 -26.66 -11.06
N GLN A 129 -3.71 -27.45 -10.27
CA GLN A 129 -2.36 -27.11 -9.84
C GLN A 129 -1.42 -27.06 -11.06
N ARG A 130 -0.55 -26.05 -11.08
CA ARG A 130 0.53 -25.91 -12.06
C ARG A 130 1.86 -25.94 -11.31
N SER A 131 2.63 -27.00 -11.50
CA SER A 131 3.98 -27.08 -10.94
C SER A 131 4.88 -26.00 -11.54
N PHE A 132 5.86 -25.56 -10.75
CA PHE A 132 6.87 -24.58 -11.12
C PHE A 132 8.15 -24.79 -10.30
N GLU A 133 9.26 -24.26 -10.78
CA GLU A 133 10.54 -24.36 -10.09
C GLU A 133 10.56 -23.50 -8.82
N PRO A 134 10.98 -24.04 -7.67
CA PRO A 134 11.12 -23.25 -6.46
C PRO A 134 12.09 -22.09 -6.67
N HIS A 135 11.76 -20.92 -6.13
CA HIS A 135 12.61 -19.74 -6.24
C HIS A 135 12.49 -18.85 -5.01
N SER A 136 13.55 -18.10 -4.72
CA SER A 136 13.58 -17.19 -3.57
C SER A 136 13.07 -15.80 -3.95
N ILE A 137 12.35 -15.14 -3.04
CA ILE A 137 11.94 -13.75 -3.18
C ILE A 137 12.19 -12.98 -1.88
N LEU A 138 12.23 -11.64 -1.98
CA LEU A 138 12.28 -10.79 -0.79
C LEU A 138 10.94 -10.80 -0.08
N CYS A 139 10.98 -10.88 1.25
CA CYS A 139 9.82 -10.84 2.11
C CYS A 139 9.98 -9.76 3.18
N PHE A 140 8.95 -8.96 3.38
CA PHE A 140 8.86 -7.98 4.46
C PHE A 140 7.72 -8.40 5.39
N GLN A 141 8.09 -8.70 6.63
CA GLN A 141 7.17 -9.29 7.60
C GLN A 141 6.99 -8.39 8.82
N HIS A 142 5.73 -8.25 9.24
CA HIS A 142 5.34 -7.57 10.46
C HIS A 142 6.04 -8.21 11.68
N PRO A 143 6.62 -7.43 12.61
CA PRO A 143 7.42 -7.95 13.73
C PRO A 143 6.67 -8.92 14.66
N ASP A 144 5.39 -8.69 14.92
CA ASP A 144 4.58 -9.52 15.83
C ASP A 144 4.05 -10.84 15.21
N LEU A 145 4.49 -11.23 14.01
CA LEU A 145 4.08 -12.48 13.37
C LEU A 145 5.23 -13.49 13.37
N GLU A 146 4.90 -14.76 13.57
CA GLU A 146 5.86 -15.87 13.49
C GLU A 146 6.48 -15.98 12.11
N VAL A 147 7.79 -16.18 12.09
CA VAL A 147 8.59 -16.17 10.85
C VAL A 147 8.40 -17.47 10.09
N ILE A 148 8.27 -17.34 8.77
CA ILE A 148 8.25 -18.49 7.86
C ILE A 148 9.43 -18.42 6.88
N GLU A 149 9.94 -19.58 6.49
CA GLU A 149 11.06 -19.71 5.52
C GLU A 149 10.58 -20.17 4.15
N ARG A 150 9.42 -20.85 4.10
CA ARG A 150 8.84 -21.41 2.88
C ARG A 150 7.39 -20.99 2.73
N TYR A 151 6.99 -20.68 1.51
CA TYR A 151 5.61 -20.42 1.16
C TYR A 151 5.18 -21.31 -0.01
N TYR A 152 4.02 -21.94 0.12
CA TYR A 152 3.54 -22.91 -0.86
C TYR A 152 2.41 -22.31 -1.68
N MET A 153 2.49 -22.47 -2.99
CA MET A 153 1.44 -22.04 -3.91
C MET A 153 1.09 -23.10 -4.96
N PRO A 154 -0.19 -23.21 -5.34
CA PRO A 154 -0.62 -24.17 -6.36
C PRO A 154 -0.25 -23.75 -7.80
N PHE A 155 0.21 -22.51 -8.00
CA PHE A 155 0.61 -21.97 -9.30
C PHE A 155 1.68 -20.88 -9.10
N PRO A 156 2.44 -20.51 -10.16
CA PRO A 156 3.42 -19.41 -10.08
C PRO A 156 2.80 -18.08 -9.66
N ILE A 157 3.59 -17.18 -9.08
CA ILE A 157 3.16 -15.83 -8.67
C ILE A 157 2.46 -15.09 -9.83
N ASP A 158 3.02 -15.13 -11.04
CA ASP A 158 2.44 -14.48 -12.22
C ASP A 158 0.99 -14.87 -12.53
N ALA A 159 0.61 -16.10 -12.18
CA ALA A 159 -0.71 -16.68 -12.43
C ALA A 159 -1.68 -16.47 -11.25
N LEU A 160 -1.24 -15.81 -10.18
CA LEU A 160 -2.08 -15.51 -9.03
C LEU A 160 -3.24 -14.59 -9.42
N SER A 161 -4.45 -15.15 -9.43
CA SER A 161 -5.67 -14.39 -9.68
C SER A 161 -6.28 -13.89 -8.37
N GLY A 162 -6.71 -12.63 -8.32
CA GLY A 162 -7.39 -12.10 -7.14
C GLY A 162 -7.93 -10.69 -7.31
N LYS A 163 -8.17 -10.03 -6.18
CA LYS A 163 -8.38 -8.58 -6.16
C LYS A 163 -7.01 -7.93 -6.27
N ALA A 164 -6.71 -7.33 -7.41
CA ALA A 164 -5.48 -6.59 -7.63
C ALA A 164 -5.66 -5.14 -7.19
N PHE A 165 -4.81 -4.68 -6.29
CA PHE A 165 -4.72 -3.30 -5.83
C PHE A 165 -3.59 -2.65 -6.59
N VAL A 166 -3.93 -1.76 -7.53
CA VAL A 166 -2.96 -1.07 -8.37
C VAL A 166 -2.86 0.37 -7.92
N SER A 167 -1.69 0.76 -7.41
CA SER A 167 -1.41 2.16 -7.09
C SER A 167 -0.79 2.87 -8.27
N LEU A 168 -1.33 4.03 -8.63
CA LEU A 168 -0.90 4.88 -9.74
C LEU A 168 -0.24 6.17 -9.24
N PRO A 169 0.85 6.65 -9.87
CA PRO A 169 1.58 7.82 -9.42
C PRO A 169 0.81 9.15 -9.66
N ASN A 170 0.96 10.12 -8.74
CA ASN A 170 0.10 11.32 -8.70
C ASN A 170 0.24 12.27 -9.90
N LYS A 171 1.40 12.33 -10.57
CA LYS A 171 1.63 13.32 -11.65
C LYS A 171 0.63 13.18 -12.81
N LYS A 172 -0.08 12.05 -12.92
CA LYS A 172 -1.17 11.78 -13.89
C LYS A 172 -2.43 11.12 -13.30
N ALA A 173 -2.44 10.76 -12.00
CA ALA A 173 -3.58 10.10 -11.35
C ALA A 173 -4.86 10.96 -11.34
N ALA A 174 -4.73 12.30 -11.27
CA ALA A 174 -5.87 13.21 -11.31
C ALA A 174 -6.56 13.27 -12.69
N GLU A 175 -5.84 13.06 -13.79
CA GLU A 175 -6.44 13.04 -15.14
C GLU A 175 -7.07 11.69 -15.46
N LEU A 176 -6.43 10.59 -15.05
CA LEU A 176 -6.96 9.23 -15.24
C LEU A 176 -8.15 8.93 -14.30
N ALA A 177 -8.18 9.49 -13.08
CA ALA A 177 -9.36 9.43 -12.21
C ALA A 177 -10.57 10.19 -12.79
N LYS A 178 -10.34 11.32 -13.51
CA LYS A 178 -11.40 12.02 -14.26
C LYS A 178 -11.94 11.17 -15.41
N GLN A 179 -11.07 10.48 -16.15
CA GLN A 179 -11.48 9.57 -17.22
C GLN A 179 -12.19 8.31 -16.70
N GLN A 180 -11.77 7.75 -15.57
CA GLN A 180 -12.46 6.62 -14.93
C GLN A 180 -13.84 7.02 -14.37
N ALA A 181 -13.98 8.25 -13.85
CA ALA A 181 -15.29 8.79 -13.46
C ALA A 181 -16.22 9.01 -14.66
N GLU A 182 -15.67 9.37 -15.82
CA GLU A 182 -16.42 9.55 -17.08
C GLU A 182 -16.88 8.22 -17.68
N ILE A 183 -16.06 7.16 -17.58
CA ILE A 183 -16.37 5.80 -18.08
C ILE A 183 -17.35 5.04 -17.15
N LEU A 184 -17.44 5.39 -15.86
CA LEU A 184 -18.30 4.69 -14.89
C LEU A 184 -19.73 5.25 -14.79
N GLY A 185 -20.12 6.25 -15.60
CA GLY A 185 -21.52 6.52 -15.96
C GLY A 185 -22.60 6.31 -14.89
N VAL A 186 -22.40 6.81 -13.66
CA VAL A 186 -23.43 6.77 -12.62
C VAL A 186 -24.38 7.92 -12.88
N GLY A 187 -25.46 7.61 -13.59
CA GLY A 187 -26.75 8.30 -13.53
C GLY A 187 -26.71 9.82 -13.72
N LYS A 188 -27.10 10.27 -14.91
CA LYS A 188 -27.74 11.57 -15.08
C LYS A 188 -28.89 11.71 -14.07
N ALA A 189 -28.63 12.26 -12.90
CA ALA A 189 -29.66 12.84 -12.06
C ALA A 189 -29.98 14.20 -12.67
N THR A 190 -31.01 14.20 -13.51
CA THR A 190 -31.69 15.36 -14.05
C THR A 190 -31.86 16.41 -12.95
N LYS A 191 -31.24 17.59 -13.11
CA LYS A 191 -31.56 18.77 -12.29
C LYS A 191 -33.08 18.98 -12.32
N PRO A 192 -33.78 19.06 -11.17
CA PRO A 192 -35.12 19.61 -11.15
C PRO A 192 -35.04 21.08 -11.56
N GLN A 193 -35.67 21.41 -12.69
CA GLN A 193 -36.07 22.77 -13.02
C GLN A 193 -37.04 23.28 -11.96
N ALA A 194 -36.79 24.48 -11.45
CA ALA A 194 -37.79 25.32 -10.81
C ALA A 194 -37.50 26.79 -11.20
N PRO A 195 -38.53 27.64 -11.25
CA PRO A 195 -38.80 28.48 -12.42
C PRO A 195 -38.30 29.92 -12.32
N VAL A 196 -38.36 30.55 -13.50
CA VAL A 196 -38.18 31.98 -13.83
C VAL A 196 -38.97 32.91 -12.89
N VAL A 197 -38.31 33.96 -12.41
CA VAL A 197 -38.95 35.28 -12.19
C VAL A 197 -38.02 36.35 -12.76
N GLU A 198 -38.56 37.11 -13.71
CA GLU A 198 -37.92 38.19 -14.45
C GLU A 198 -37.86 39.52 -13.67
N ASN A 199 -36.72 40.20 -13.80
CA ASN A 199 -36.54 41.65 -14.08
C ASN A 199 -36.80 42.73 -12.99
N PRO A 200 -36.31 43.99 -13.16
CA PRO A 200 -35.04 44.47 -13.79
C PRO A 200 -34.39 45.75 -13.16
N THR A 201 -33.21 46.12 -13.71
CA THR A 201 -32.66 47.49 -13.99
C THR A 201 -31.75 48.26 -12.99
N GLU A 202 -30.59 48.72 -13.55
CA GLU A 202 -29.78 49.96 -13.32
C GLU A 202 -29.23 50.28 -11.91
N SER A 203 -28.04 50.86 -11.69
CA SER A 203 -27.14 51.67 -12.54
C SER A 203 -25.77 51.85 -11.84
N GLU A 204 -24.71 51.79 -12.65
CA GLU A 204 -23.61 52.79 -12.80
C GLU A 204 -22.60 53.14 -11.67
N GLN A 205 -21.40 53.54 -12.15
CA GLN A 205 -20.27 54.27 -11.50
C GLN A 205 -19.15 53.41 -10.85
N VAL A 206 -18.01 53.09 -11.48
CA VAL A 206 -16.88 53.85 -12.12
C VAL A 206 -15.74 54.26 -11.15
N SER A 207 -14.50 53.99 -11.59
CA SER A 207 -13.17 54.55 -11.23
C SER A 207 -12.33 53.76 -10.19
N VAL A 208 -11.16 53.12 -10.43
CA VAL A 208 -9.89 53.38 -11.19
C VAL A 208 -8.73 53.89 -10.27
N VAL A 209 -7.90 52.92 -9.81
CA VAL A 209 -6.41 52.85 -9.54
C VAL A 209 -5.65 53.81 -8.56
N PRO A 210 -4.41 53.46 -8.08
CA PRO A 210 -3.79 53.87 -6.80
C PRO A 210 -2.63 54.89 -7.01
N PRO A 211 -1.74 55.22 -6.03
CA PRO A 211 -0.53 54.41 -5.73
C PRO A 211 0.05 54.50 -4.28
N SER A 212 1.06 53.66 -4.02
CA SER A 212 2.07 53.67 -2.91
C SER A 212 2.89 54.99 -2.88
N PRO A 213 3.79 55.33 -1.90
CA PRO A 213 4.76 54.45 -1.22
C PRO A 213 5.24 54.77 0.23
N ALA A 214 5.90 53.75 0.82
CA ALA A 214 7.11 53.75 1.68
C ALA A 214 7.20 54.55 3.00
N MET A 215 7.64 53.84 4.06
CA MET A 215 8.70 54.13 5.05
C MET A 215 8.34 53.41 6.38
N THR A 216 9.20 52.92 7.29
CA THR A 216 10.63 52.58 7.43
C THR A 216 10.75 52.05 8.89
N THR A 217 11.69 51.12 9.17
CA THR A 217 12.34 50.82 10.50
C THR A 217 11.43 50.39 11.68
N GLU A 218 11.81 49.56 12.64
CA GLU A 218 13.01 48.79 13.01
C GLU A 218 12.57 47.88 14.19
N SER A 219 13.24 46.73 14.35
CA SER A 219 13.68 46.09 15.62
C SER A 219 12.64 45.82 16.74
N ILE A 220 12.59 44.63 17.36
CA ILE A 220 13.43 44.26 18.51
C ILE A 220 13.19 42.78 18.90
N GLU A 221 14.31 42.09 19.12
CA GLU A 221 14.68 41.04 20.10
C GLU A 221 13.90 39.72 20.32
N PHE A 222 14.64 38.66 19.94
CA PHE A 222 14.99 37.44 20.70
C PHE A 222 14.65 37.40 22.21
N THR A 223 13.92 36.36 22.63
CA THR A 223 14.16 35.66 23.90
C THR A 223 14.04 34.15 23.70
N THR A 224 15.17 33.48 23.95
CA THR A 224 15.31 32.04 24.19
C THR A 224 14.86 31.70 25.60
N GLU A 225 14.02 30.68 25.75
CA GLU A 225 13.94 29.91 27.00
C GLU A 225 13.97 28.41 26.67
N VAL A 226 14.96 27.77 27.28
CA VAL A 226 15.26 26.34 27.25
C VAL A 226 14.81 25.82 28.60
N GLU A 227 13.86 24.91 28.67
CA GLU A 227 13.56 24.20 29.91
C GLU A 227 13.53 22.69 29.68
N SER A 228 14.57 22.05 30.21
CA SER A 228 14.75 20.61 30.33
C SER A 228 14.51 20.22 31.78
N LYS A 229 13.68 19.20 32.02
CA LYS A 229 13.80 18.28 33.17
C LYS A 229 12.76 17.16 33.04
N GLU A 230 13.22 15.94 32.84
CA GLU A 230 12.59 14.74 33.40
C GLU A 230 13.62 13.60 33.32
N THR A 231 13.97 13.05 34.48
CA THR A 231 14.79 11.83 34.61
C THR A 231 14.15 11.04 35.73
N GLU A 232 13.29 10.10 35.37
CA GLU A 232 12.70 9.13 36.28
C GLU A 232 13.56 7.86 36.26
N THR A 233 14.26 7.64 37.38
CA THR A 233 14.92 6.39 37.74
C THR A 233 13.88 5.34 38.12
N ILE A 234 13.85 4.21 37.41
CA ILE A 234 13.05 3.04 37.77
C ILE A 234 13.93 2.09 38.59
N GLU A 235 13.55 1.86 39.84
CA GLU A 235 14.12 0.83 40.72
C GLU A 235 13.70 -0.58 40.26
N TYR A 236 14.68 -1.50 40.25
CA TYR A 236 14.48 -2.92 40.06
C TYR A 236 13.76 -3.53 41.27
N ILE A 237 12.68 -4.28 41.02
CA ILE A 237 12.09 -5.19 42.01
C ILE A 237 12.35 -6.62 41.52
N GLU A 238 13.11 -7.39 42.31
CA GLU A 238 13.35 -8.82 42.10
C GLU A 238 12.07 -9.63 42.37
N GLU A 239 11.69 -10.51 41.45
CA GLU A 239 10.63 -11.51 41.67
C GLU A 239 11.16 -12.74 42.43
N PRO A 240 10.40 -13.32 43.38
CA PRO A 240 10.82 -14.50 44.10
C PRO A 240 10.66 -15.78 43.29
N VAL A 241 11.70 -16.60 43.31
CA VAL A 241 11.78 -17.95 42.71
C VAL A 241 10.75 -18.88 43.37
N ILE A 242 9.77 -19.36 42.60
CA ILE A 242 8.89 -20.45 43.01
C ILE A 242 9.46 -21.77 42.47
N SER A 243 9.94 -22.61 43.40
CA SER A 243 10.43 -23.96 43.13
C SER A 243 9.25 -24.94 43.14
N ILE A 244 9.02 -25.65 42.02
CA ILE A 244 7.97 -26.67 41.89
C ILE A 244 8.62 -28.05 42.05
N PRO A 245 8.16 -28.92 42.98
CA PRO A 245 8.57 -30.31 43.01
C PRO A 245 7.76 -31.13 42.00
N LEU A 246 8.45 -31.97 41.22
CA LEU A 246 7.83 -32.92 40.27
C LEU A 246 7.26 -34.15 41.01
N PRO A 247 6.11 -34.69 40.56
CA PRO A 247 5.67 -36.05 40.86
C PRO A 247 6.37 -37.10 39.97
#